data_AF-A0A934M4L7-F1
#
_entry.id   AF-A0A934M4L7-F1
#
_cell.length_a   1.000
_cell.length_b   1.000
_cell.length_c   1.000
_cell.angle_alpha   90.00
_cell.angle_beta   90.00
_cell.angle_gamma   90.00
#
_symmetry.space_group_name_H-M   'P 1'
#
loop_
_entity.id
_entity.type
_entity.pdbx_description
1 polymer ?
#
loop_
_entity_poly.entity_id
_entity_poly.type
_entity_poly.pdbx_seq_one_letter_code
_entity_poly.pdbx_strand_id
1 'polypeptide(L)'
;MLAMIFGGGGSSGKVANSSPDGPSPEPTSSSTPKPAPDATTKPKPKPEPKPTPKPQPKRTSKIVANARLTAGQQLTSENGEYFAAVQDDGNFVIRRTKDRAPIWATGTEKVAGRDAYLRIQKDGNLVLYSGGQARWASDTAGTTARILELGNDGVLRVNGENGHVFWMRPKRKDSSSTKADKVMDRLISQTRGKQVYNHGGNQCVALFNHYNENILGHGFISVILARQLYSAAPDSHWEKLPASAKPRRGDVAIWGKGWPWDTEAGHVAMVVSDDGSHVKVWTQNPGAAHEARFTKSYLIGYLRPKL
;
A
#
# COMPACT_ATOMS: atom_id res chain seq x y z
N MET A 1 -15.77 38.72 50.97
CA MET A 1 -14.80 37.95 51.80
C MET A 1 -15.60 37.40 53.00
N LEU A 2 -15.52 36.15 53.51
CA LEU A 2 -14.95 34.84 53.04
C LEU A 2 -15.54 33.65 53.91
N ALA A 3 -15.04 32.37 53.90
CA ALA A 3 -15.62 31.14 54.56
C ALA A 3 -14.54 30.08 55.06
N MET A 4 -14.72 28.82 55.56
CA MET A 4 -15.79 27.76 55.66
C MET A 4 -15.50 26.61 56.72
N ILE A 5 -16.27 25.48 56.82
CA ILE A 5 -16.30 24.39 57.90
C ILE A 5 -16.96 23.04 57.38
N PHE A 6 -17.02 21.78 57.93
CA PHE A 6 -16.74 20.93 59.17
C PHE A 6 -16.35 19.45 58.74
N GLY A 7 -16.24 18.28 59.47
CA GLY A 7 -16.35 17.74 60.88
C GLY A 7 -17.50 16.67 61.13
N GLY A 8 -17.45 15.49 61.83
CA GLY A 8 -16.41 14.53 62.34
C GLY A 8 -16.87 13.48 63.46
N GLY A 9 -16.49 12.16 63.44
CA GLY A 9 -16.65 11.11 64.54
C GLY A 9 -17.34 9.73 64.16
N GLY A 10 -17.38 8.57 64.91
CA GLY A 10 -16.63 7.96 66.06
C GLY A 10 -17.26 6.70 66.80
N SER A 11 -16.47 5.73 67.37
CA SER A 11 -16.72 4.78 68.54
C SER A 11 -17.12 3.24 68.43
N SER A 12 -16.87 2.39 69.49
CA SER A 12 -17.15 0.89 69.62
C SER A 12 -16.90 0.18 71.03
N GLY A 13 -17.14 -1.16 71.22
CA GLY A 13 -16.83 -2.05 72.41
C GLY A 13 -17.63 -3.41 72.48
N LYS A 14 -17.60 -4.42 73.43
CA LYS A 14 -16.68 -5.03 74.48
C LYS A 14 -17.39 -6.25 75.24
N VAL A 15 -16.72 -7.31 75.84
CA VAL A 15 -17.13 -8.27 76.98
C VAL A 15 -16.25 -9.59 77.12
N ALA A 16 -16.23 -10.35 78.26
CA ALA A 16 -15.39 -11.55 78.65
C ALA A 16 -15.96 -12.34 79.93
N ASN A 17 -15.54 -13.49 80.55
CA ASN A 17 -14.71 -14.73 80.33
C ASN A 17 -14.67 -15.70 81.60
N SER A 18 -14.61 -17.08 81.52
CA SER A 18 -14.33 -18.05 82.67
C SER A 18 -13.92 -19.51 82.27
N SER A 19 -13.44 -20.38 83.20
CA SER A 19 -12.83 -21.77 82.99
C SER A 19 -13.01 -22.69 84.26
N PRO A 20 -12.45 -23.93 84.49
CA PRO A 20 -11.45 -24.81 83.77
C PRO A 20 -11.71 -26.40 83.78
N ASP A 21 -10.68 -27.22 83.45
CA ASP A 21 -10.38 -28.67 83.77
C ASP A 21 -11.36 -29.83 83.37
N GLY A 22 -11.10 -31.17 83.43
CA GLY A 22 -9.96 -32.12 83.71
C GLY A 22 -10.48 -33.55 84.14
N PRO A 23 -9.75 -34.71 84.25
CA PRO A 23 -8.37 -35.14 83.89
C PRO A 23 -8.27 -36.43 82.98
N SER A 24 -7.80 -37.63 83.43
CA SER A 24 -7.40 -38.83 82.61
C SER A 24 -7.25 -40.17 83.41
N PRO A 25 -7.11 -41.42 82.85
CA PRO A 25 -6.91 -41.82 81.43
C PRO A 25 -7.68 -43.06 80.85
N GLU A 26 -7.71 -43.11 79.49
CA GLU A 26 -7.98 -44.24 78.56
C GLU A 26 -9.37 -44.95 78.56
N PRO A 27 -9.81 -45.60 77.43
CA PRO A 27 -9.09 -45.93 76.19
C PRO A 27 -9.74 -45.46 74.84
N THR A 28 -9.01 -45.66 73.74
CA THR A 28 -9.46 -45.84 72.33
C THR A 28 -10.52 -44.91 71.70
N SER A 29 -10.11 -44.13 70.68
CA SER A 29 -10.80 -44.05 69.37
C SER A 29 -9.96 -43.24 68.35
N SER A 30 -10.25 -43.35 67.05
CA SER A 30 -9.49 -42.65 65.99
C SER A 30 -10.23 -41.43 65.45
N SER A 31 -9.54 -40.28 65.40
CA SER A 31 -9.79 -39.22 64.41
C SER A 31 -8.62 -38.24 64.30
N THR A 32 -8.48 -37.63 63.13
CA THR A 32 -7.54 -36.54 62.79
C THR A 32 -8.06 -35.18 63.31
N PRO A 33 -7.24 -34.11 63.52
CA PRO A 33 -6.31 -33.61 62.49
C PRO A 33 -5.01 -32.86 62.91
N LYS A 34 -3.99 -33.04 62.05
CA LYS A 34 -3.05 -32.03 61.49
C LYS A 34 -2.40 -30.95 62.40
N PRO A 35 -1.06 -31.03 62.60
CA PRO A 35 -0.17 -29.87 62.73
C PRO A 35 0.06 -29.13 61.40
N ALA A 36 0.36 -27.83 61.43
CA ALA A 36 0.58 -27.04 60.23
C ALA A 36 2.01 -27.19 59.64
N PRO A 37 2.18 -27.29 58.31
CA PRO A 37 3.49 -27.18 57.65
C PRO A 37 3.92 -25.71 57.47
N ASP A 38 5.21 -25.51 57.20
CA ASP A 38 5.93 -24.22 57.23
C ASP A 38 5.37 -23.07 56.37
N ALA A 39 5.77 -21.86 56.78
CA ALA A 39 5.56 -20.60 56.09
C ALA A 39 6.27 -20.55 54.72
N THR A 40 5.64 -21.12 53.71
CA THR A 40 6.08 -21.03 52.31
C THR A 40 5.62 -19.71 51.68
N THR A 41 6.51 -19.05 50.94
CA THR A 41 6.29 -17.70 50.40
C THR A 41 5.23 -17.72 49.30
N LYS A 42 4.12 -16.99 49.50
CA LYS A 42 3.08 -16.81 48.49
C LYS A 42 3.69 -16.16 47.22
N PRO A 43 3.63 -16.81 46.04
CA PRO A 43 4.15 -16.21 44.82
C PRO A 43 3.48 -14.88 44.50
N LYS A 44 4.28 -13.86 44.16
CA LYS A 44 3.79 -12.60 43.62
C LYS A 44 2.98 -12.89 42.35
N PRO A 45 1.77 -12.31 42.16
CA PRO A 45 1.01 -12.53 40.95
C PRO A 45 1.83 -12.21 39.70
N LYS A 46 1.95 -13.19 38.80
CA LYS A 46 2.55 -12.98 37.48
C LYS A 46 1.71 -11.90 36.77
N PRO A 47 2.31 -10.83 36.22
CA PRO A 47 1.56 -9.82 35.49
C PRO A 47 0.80 -10.50 34.35
N GLU A 48 -0.48 -10.18 34.20
CA GLU A 48 -1.30 -10.75 33.14
C GLU A 48 -0.66 -10.47 31.77
N PRO A 49 -0.66 -11.45 30.84
CA PRO A 49 -0.16 -11.21 29.50
C PRO A 49 -1.03 -10.13 28.84
N LYS A 50 -0.43 -8.95 28.65
CA LYS A 50 -1.05 -7.80 27.97
C LYS A 50 -1.78 -8.29 26.71
N PRO A 51 -3.10 -8.03 26.57
CA PRO A 51 -3.94 -8.75 25.63
C PRO A 51 -3.35 -8.69 24.23
N THR A 52 -3.06 -9.86 23.66
CA THR A 52 -2.50 -9.99 22.32
C THR A 52 -3.41 -9.24 21.34
N PRO A 53 -2.86 -8.44 20.40
CA PRO A 53 -3.68 -7.80 19.39
C PRO A 53 -4.51 -8.87 18.68
N LYS A 54 -5.84 -8.71 18.68
CA LYS A 54 -6.73 -9.57 17.87
C LYS A 54 -6.14 -9.64 16.46
N PRO A 55 -5.97 -10.83 15.86
CA PRO A 55 -5.37 -10.95 14.53
C PRO A 55 -6.05 -9.97 13.57
N GLN A 56 -5.29 -9.01 13.03
CA GLN A 56 -5.85 -8.07 12.06
C GLN A 56 -6.37 -8.89 10.88
N PRO A 57 -7.59 -8.63 10.37
CA PRO A 57 -8.14 -9.36 9.24
C PRO A 57 -7.15 -9.29 8.08
N LYS A 58 -6.79 -10.46 7.54
CA LYS A 58 -5.69 -10.63 6.60
C LYS A 58 -5.87 -9.70 5.40
N ARG A 59 -5.06 -8.63 5.34
CA ARG A 59 -5.13 -7.60 4.30
C ARG A 59 -4.98 -8.27 2.94
N THR A 60 -6.02 -8.18 2.13
CA THR A 60 -6.14 -8.90 0.87
C THR A 60 -6.36 -7.88 -0.23
N SER A 61 -5.36 -7.71 -1.11
CA SER A 61 -5.47 -6.81 -2.27
C SER A 61 -6.23 -7.44 -3.43
N LYS A 62 -6.33 -8.78 -3.48
CA LYS A 62 -6.88 -9.53 -4.62
C LYS A 62 -7.77 -10.70 -4.19
N ILE A 63 -8.86 -10.94 -4.93
CA ILE A 63 -9.63 -12.21 -4.86
C ILE A 63 -9.67 -12.90 -6.22
N VAL A 64 -9.68 -14.23 -6.21
CA VAL A 64 -9.64 -15.08 -7.42
C VAL A 64 -11.02 -15.64 -7.78
N ALA A 65 -11.15 -16.20 -8.99
CA ALA A 65 -12.39 -16.74 -9.56
C ALA A 65 -13.18 -17.62 -8.57
N ASN A 66 -14.48 -17.37 -8.46
CA ASN A 66 -15.43 -17.98 -7.52
C ASN A 66 -15.35 -17.55 -6.05
N ALA A 67 -14.31 -16.85 -5.60
CA ALA A 67 -14.35 -16.17 -4.32
C ALA A 67 -15.45 -15.08 -4.31
N ARG A 68 -15.98 -14.79 -3.13
CA ARG A 68 -16.98 -13.74 -2.90
C ARG A 68 -16.45 -12.74 -1.88
N LEU A 69 -16.83 -11.47 -2.03
CA LEU A 69 -16.71 -10.45 -1.01
C LEU A 69 -18.13 -10.16 -0.48
N THR A 70 -18.43 -10.58 0.75
CA THR A 70 -19.74 -10.32 1.39
C THR A 70 -19.76 -8.94 2.07
N ALA A 71 -20.94 -8.48 2.50
CA ALA A 71 -21.06 -7.37 3.44
C ALA A 71 -20.06 -7.51 4.62
N GLY A 72 -19.40 -6.41 4.97
CA GLY A 72 -18.39 -6.36 6.04
C GLY A 72 -17.00 -6.90 5.66
N GLN A 73 -16.82 -7.57 4.51
CA GLN A 73 -15.50 -7.93 3.99
C GLN A 73 -14.94 -6.79 3.12
N GLN A 74 -13.61 -6.60 3.17
CA GLN A 74 -12.92 -5.57 2.39
C GLN A 74 -11.69 -6.11 1.64
N LEU A 75 -11.46 -5.57 0.45
CA LEU A 75 -10.13 -5.49 -0.15
C LEU A 75 -9.35 -4.33 0.47
N THR A 76 -8.03 -4.40 0.45
CA THR A 76 -7.14 -3.31 0.90
C THR A 76 -5.91 -3.29 0.02
N SER A 77 -5.53 -2.12 -0.50
CA SER A 77 -4.31 -1.98 -1.30
C SER A 77 -3.07 -2.30 -0.47
N GLU A 78 -2.00 -2.71 -1.12
CA GLU A 78 -0.76 -3.18 -0.46
C GLU A 78 -0.04 -2.05 0.27
N ASN A 79 -0.14 -0.81 -0.26
CA ASN A 79 0.29 0.41 0.44
C ASN A 79 -0.67 0.87 1.56
N GLY A 80 -1.82 0.22 1.73
CA GLY A 80 -2.83 0.54 2.74
C GLY A 80 -3.60 1.85 2.54
N GLU A 81 -3.32 2.63 1.49
CA GLU A 81 -3.95 3.93 1.24
C GLU A 81 -5.41 3.82 0.78
N TYR A 82 -5.84 2.66 0.30
CA TYR A 82 -7.16 2.42 -0.26
C TYR A 82 -7.78 1.12 0.28
N PHE A 83 -9.10 1.12 0.41
CA PHE A 83 -9.89 -0.08 0.69
C PHE A 83 -11.17 -0.08 -0.14
N ALA A 84 -11.72 -1.27 -0.40
CA ALA A 84 -12.99 -1.41 -1.11
C ALA A 84 -13.83 -2.51 -0.46
N ALA A 85 -15.10 -2.22 -0.16
CA ALA A 85 -15.94 -3.12 0.63
C ALA A 85 -17.40 -3.08 0.16
N VAL A 86 -18.13 -4.17 0.41
CA VAL A 86 -19.60 -4.15 0.39
C VAL A 86 -20.08 -3.60 1.74
N GLN A 87 -20.82 -2.51 1.72
CA GLN A 87 -21.39 -1.85 2.90
C GLN A 87 -22.75 -2.47 3.28
N ASP A 88 -23.25 -2.24 4.51
CA ASP A 88 -24.53 -2.83 4.98
C ASP A 88 -25.78 -2.37 4.19
N ASP A 89 -25.68 -1.27 3.43
CA ASP A 89 -26.70 -0.82 2.46
C ASP A 89 -26.64 -1.57 1.11
N GLY A 90 -25.65 -2.45 0.92
CA GLY A 90 -25.41 -3.20 -0.30
C GLY A 90 -24.70 -2.42 -1.41
N ASN A 91 -24.17 -1.24 -1.11
CA ASN A 91 -23.28 -0.51 -2.01
C ASN A 91 -21.88 -1.12 -1.94
N PHE A 92 -21.23 -1.33 -3.08
CA PHE A 92 -19.80 -1.65 -3.12
C PHE A 92 -19.01 -0.40 -3.46
N VAL A 93 -18.14 0.04 -2.54
CA VAL A 93 -17.52 1.37 -2.58
C VAL A 93 -16.01 1.28 -2.36
N ILE A 94 -15.25 1.92 -3.25
CA ILE A 94 -13.81 2.17 -3.12
C ILE A 94 -13.61 3.48 -2.36
N ARG A 95 -12.81 3.47 -1.30
CA ARG A 95 -12.57 4.62 -0.42
C ARG A 95 -11.07 4.80 -0.13
N ARG A 96 -10.66 6.05 0.09
CA ARG A 96 -9.35 6.36 0.70
C ARG A 96 -9.35 5.95 2.17
N THR A 97 -8.26 5.36 2.65
CA THR A 97 -8.10 5.00 4.07
C THR A 97 -8.00 6.22 4.98
N LYS A 98 -7.27 7.28 4.53
CA LYS A 98 -6.91 8.44 5.36
C LYS A 98 -8.11 9.27 5.88
N ASP A 99 -9.16 9.39 5.06
CA ASP A 99 -10.30 10.29 5.28
C ASP A 99 -11.65 9.62 4.95
N ARG A 100 -11.65 8.30 4.69
CA ARG A 100 -12.81 7.48 4.29
C ARG A 100 -13.58 8.00 3.06
N ALA A 101 -13.03 8.96 2.32
CA ALA A 101 -13.70 9.61 1.20
C ALA A 101 -13.94 8.61 0.05
N PRO A 102 -15.15 8.58 -0.54
CA PRO A 102 -15.46 7.70 -1.68
C PRO A 102 -14.71 8.16 -2.93
N ILE A 103 -14.23 7.19 -3.69
CA ILE A 103 -13.56 7.37 -4.99
C ILE A 103 -14.47 6.89 -6.12
N TRP A 104 -15.14 5.76 -5.91
CA TRP A 104 -16.12 5.18 -6.83
C TRP A 104 -17.05 4.23 -6.06
N ALA A 105 -18.28 4.06 -6.55
CA ALA A 105 -19.30 3.18 -5.99
C ALA A 105 -20.11 2.49 -7.10
N THR A 106 -20.74 1.35 -6.80
CA THR A 106 -21.69 0.69 -7.71
C THR A 106 -23.03 1.42 -7.81
N GLY A 107 -23.41 2.22 -6.80
CA GLY A 107 -24.70 2.93 -6.78
C GLY A 107 -25.88 2.01 -6.42
N THR A 108 -25.60 0.93 -5.68
CA THR A 108 -26.57 -0.14 -5.38
C THR A 108 -27.26 0.00 -4.02
N GLU A 109 -27.01 1.08 -3.28
CA GLU A 109 -27.51 1.30 -1.91
C GLU A 109 -29.04 1.28 -1.77
N LYS A 110 -29.79 1.52 -2.87
CA LYS A 110 -31.26 1.51 -2.89
C LYS A 110 -31.88 0.18 -3.32
N VAL A 111 -31.08 -0.79 -3.76
CA VAL A 111 -31.56 -2.01 -4.45
C VAL A 111 -30.90 -3.31 -3.99
N ALA A 112 -29.83 -3.25 -3.19
CA ALA A 112 -29.06 -4.42 -2.79
C ALA A 112 -29.19 -4.75 -1.29
N GLY A 113 -29.03 -3.80 -0.37
CA GLY A 113 -29.14 -4.07 1.07
C GLY A 113 -28.10 -5.08 1.59
N ARG A 114 -28.32 -5.55 2.82
CA ARG A 114 -27.30 -6.26 3.60
C ARG A 114 -26.87 -7.63 3.06
N ASP A 115 -27.74 -8.30 2.29
CA ASP A 115 -27.46 -9.59 1.66
C ASP A 115 -26.58 -9.50 0.40
N ALA A 116 -26.06 -8.29 0.12
CA ALA A 116 -25.19 -8.04 -1.01
C ALA A 116 -23.85 -8.81 -0.92
N TYR A 117 -23.41 -9.35 -2.05
CA TYR A 117 -22.06 -9.84 -2.23
C TYR A 117 -21.53 -9.58 -3.64
N LEU A 118 -20.24 -9.28 -3.75
CA LEU A 118 -19.52 -9.16 -5.01
C LEU A 118 -18.85 -10.51 -5.35
N ARG A 119 -18.94 -10.97 -6.60
CA ARG A 119 -18.32 -12.23 -7.05
C ARG A 119 -17.71 -12.07 -8.45
N ILE A 120 -16.51 -12.60 -8.64
CA ILE A 120 -15.95 -12.88 -9.96
C ILE A 120 -16.35 -14.29 -10.41
N GLN A 121 -17.01 -14.37 -11.57
CA GLN A 121 -17.66 -15.55 -12.11
C GLN A 121 -16.73 -16.37 -13.04
N LYS A 122 -17.15 -17.58 -13.43
CA LYS A 122 -16.36 -18.50 -14.28
C LYS A 122 -16.20 -18.01 -15.73
N ASP A 123 -17.13 -17.16 -16.18
CA ASP A 123 -17.17 -16.52 -17.50
C ASP A 123 -16.32 -15.22 -17.57
N GLY A 124 -15.67 -14.83 -16.46
CA GLY A 124 -14.89 -13.60 -16.36
C GLY A 124 -15.68 -12.35 -15.95
N ASN A 125 -16.99 -12.43 -15.72
CA ASN A 125 -17.76 -11.29 -15.27
C ASN A 125 -17.58 -11.00 -13.76
N LEU A 126 -17.56 -9.73 -13.36
CA LEU A 126 -17.61 -9.30 -11.96
C LEU A 126 -19.01 -8.75 -11.68
N VAL A 127 -19.77 -9.41 -10.79
CA VAL A 127 -21.17 -9.08 -10.53
C VAL A 127 -21.44 -8.91 -9.04
N LEU A 128 -22.20 -7.87 -8.70
CA LEU A 128 -22.79 -7.66 -7.39
C LEU A 128 -24.19 -8.27 -7.38
N TYR A 129 -24.40 -9.22 -6.48
CA TYR A 129 -25.66 -9.93 -6.29
C TYR A 129 -26.34 -9.53 -4.99
N SER A 130 -27.66 -9.53 -4.95
CA SER A 130 -28.48 -9.53 -3.73
C SER A 130 -29.84 -10.20 -3.98
N GLY A 131 -30.29 -11.04 -3.04
CA GLY A 131 -31.53 -11.83 -3.21
C GLY A 131 -31.49 -12.79 -4.40
N GLY A 132 -30.30 -13.29 -4.75
CA GLY A 132 -30.05 -14.08 -5.97
C GLY A 132 -30.02 -13.26 -7.28
N GLN A 133 -30.52 -12.02 -7.27
CA GLN A 133 -30.57 -11.14 -8.45
C GLN A 133 -29.28 -10.37 -8.63
N ALA A 134 -28.83 -10.21 -9.89
CA ALA A 134 -27.74 -9.31 -10.23
C ALA A 134 -28.23 -7.85 -10.07
N ARG A 135 -27.45 -7.03 -9.36
CA ARG A 135 -27.75 -5.60 -9.11
C ARG A 135 -26.78 -4.66 -9.82
N TRP A 136 -25.58 -5.14 -10.16
CA TRP A 136 -24.55 -4.41 -10.91
C TRP A 136 -23.54 -5.40 -11.53
N ALA A 137 -22.97 -5.09 -12.71
CA ALA A 137 -21.98 -5.92 -13.40
C ALA A 137 -20.84 -5.09 -14.03
N SER A 138 -19.68 -5.71 -14.27
CA SER A 138 -18.55 -5.13 -15.02
C SER A 138 -18.64 -5.29 -16.54
N ASP A 139 -19.59 -6.09 -17.03
CA ASP A 139 -19.79 -6.43 -18.44
C ASP A 139 -18.56 -7.09 -19.08
N THR A 140 -17.89 -7.98 -18.33
CA THR A 140 -16.70 -8.73 -18.77
C THR A 140 -16.96 -10.23 -18.93
N ALA A 141 -18.20 -10.63 -19.19
CA ALA A 141 -18.55 -12.01 -19.52
C ALA A 141 -17.90 -12.44 -20.86
N GLY A 142 -17.56 -13.73 -20.97
CA GLY A 142 -16.85 -14.28 -22.13
C GLY A 142 -15.34 -14.03 -22.13
N THR A 143 -14.76 -13.52 -21.03
CA THR A 143 -13.33 -13.20 -20.94
C THR A 143 -12.53 -14.20 -20.12
N THR A 144 -11.20 -14.18 -20.28
CA THR A 144 -10.26 -14.96 -19.44
C THR A 144 -9.97 -14.28 -18.10
N ALA A 145 -10.79 -13.32 -17.65
CA ALA A 145 -10.63 -12.69 -16.35
C ALA A 145 -10.83 -13.67 -15.19
N ARG A 146 -9.91 -13.68 -14.22
CA ARG A 146 -9.93 -14.58 -13.06
C ARG A 146 -9.57 -13.90 -11.74
N ILE A 147 -9.13 -12.64 -11.77
CA ILE A 147 -8.63 -11.91 -10.60
C ILE A 147 -9.35 -10.56 -10.49
N LEU A 148 -9.88 -10.25 -9.31
CA LEU A 148 -10.26 -8.90 -8.91
C LEU A 148 -9.15 -8.32 -8.04
N GLU A 149 -8.65 -7.12 -8.34
CA GLU A 149 -7.48 -6.52 -7.67
C GLU A 149 -7.68 -5.03 -7.36
N LEU A 150 -7.48 -4.61 -6.11
CA LEU A 150 -7.42 -3.21 -5.70
C LEU A 150 -5.95 -2.74 -5.66
N GLY A 151 -5.55 -1.96 -6.67
CA GLY A 151 -4.17 -1.47 -6.80
C GLY A 151 -3.81 -0.35 -5.82
N ASN A 152 -2.50 -0.13 -5.66
CA ASN A 152 -1.91 0.97 -4.88
C ASN A 152 -2.22 2.38 -5.44
N ASP A 153 -2.81 2.47 -6.63
CA ASP A 153 -3.30 3.70 -7.25
C ASP A 153 -4.80 3.95 -7.01
N GLY A 154 -5.44 3.19 -6.12
CA GLY A 154 -6.87 3.30 -5.81
C GLY A 154 -7.79 2.80 -6.92
N VAL A 155 -7.26 2.15 -7.95
CA VAL A 155 -8.02 1.58 -9.06
C VAL A 155 -8.23 0.08 -8.84
N LEU A 156 -9.51 -0.30 -8.78
CA LEU A 156 -9.97 -1.68 -8.80
C LEU A 156 -9.98 -2.20 -10.24
N ARG A 157 -9.48 -3.42 -10.46
CA ARG A 157 -9.27 -4.01 -11.78
C ARG A 157 -9.82 -5.44 -11.86
N VAL A 158 -10.32 -5.82 -13.03
CA VAL A 158 -10.69 -7.19 -13.39
C VAL A 158 -9.65 -7.70 -14.40
N ASN A 159 -8.82 -8.64 -13.96
CA ASN A 159 -7.61 -9.09 -14.63
C ASN A 159 -7.69 -10.57 -15.04
N GLY A 160 -7.10 -10.93 -16.18
CA GLY A 160 -6.71 -12.29 -16.50
C GLY A 160 -5.44 -12.72 -15.76
N GLU A 161 -5.15 -14.03 -15.75
CA GLU A 161 -3.99 -14.62 -15.05
C GLU A 161 -2.65 -14.18 -15.68
N ASN A 162 -2.67 -13.83 -16.97
CA ASN A 162 -1.56 -13.20 -17.69
C ASN A 162 -1.39 -11.69 -17.42
N GLY A 163 -2.17 -11.10 -16.51
CA GLY A 163 -2.14 -9.67 -16.19
C GLY A 163 -2.92 -8.77 -17.16
N HIS A 164 -3.60 -9.32 -18.17
CA HIS A 164 -4.44 -8.52 -19.07
C HIS A 164 -5.64 -7.92 -18.32
N VAL A 165 -5.83 -6.60 -18.40
CA VAL A 165 -6.91 -5.87 -17.69
C VAL A 165 -8.13 -5.74 -18.61
N PHE A 166 -9.22 -6.40 -18.25
CA PHE A 166 -10.48 -6.35 -19.01
C PHE A 166 -11.37 -5.17 -18.61
N TRP A 167 -11.32 -4.74 -17.34
CA TRP A 167 -12.13 -3.63 -16.82
C TRP A 167 -11.46 -2.98 -15.61
N MET A 168 -11.75 -1.70 -15.37
CA MET A 168 -11.27 -1.00 -14.16
C MET A 168 -12.22 0.11 -13.68
N ARG A 169 -12.31 0.32 -12.36
CA ARG A 169 -12.95 1.51 -11.74
C ARG A 169 -12.16 2.09 -10.55
N PRO A 170 -12.20 3.42 -10.31
CA PRO A 170 -12.75 4.44 -11.22
C PRO A 170 -12.07 4.33 -12.58
N LYS A 171 -12.85 4.52 -13.67
CA LYS A 171 -12.20 4.75 -14.97
C LYS A 171 -11.38 6.01 -14.72
N ARG A 172 -10.05 5.95 -14.90
CA ARG A 172 -9.21 7.15 -14.81
C ARG A 172 -9.81 8.15 -15.79
N LYS A 173 -10.37 9.24 -15.27
CA LYS A 173 -10.51 10.42 -16.08
C LYS A 173 -9.10 10.82 -16.51
N ASP A 174 -8.99 11.24 -17.74
CA ASP A 174 -7.93 12.10 -18.29
C ASP A 174 -7.62 13.36 -17.44
N SER A 175 -8.45 13.63 -16.41
CA SER A 175 -8.22 14.58 -15.32
C SER A 175 -7.45 14.03 -14.11
N SER A 176 -6.86 12.82 -14.13
CA SER A 176 -6.02 12.30 -13.02
C SER A 176 -4.62 11.81 -13.41
N SER A 177 -4.19 12.01 -14.66
CA SER A 177 -2.78 11.95 -15.03
C SER A 177 -2.12 13.29 -14.69
N THR A 178 -1.02 13.25 -13.94
CA THR A 178 -0.20 14.43 -13.66
C THR A 178 0.40 14.99 -14.96
N LYS A 179 0.95 16.21 -14.93
CA LYS A 179 1.72 16.73 -16.08
C LYS A 179 2.82 15.74 -16.51
N ALA A 180 3.52 15.15 -15.54
CA ALA A 180 4.58 14.17 -15.77
C ALA A 180 4.07 12.85 -16.39
N ASP A 181 2.88 12.38 -16.00
CA ASP A 181 2.25 11.23 -16.65
C ASP A 181 1.94 11.52 -18.12
N LYS A 182 1.29 12.64 -18.42
CA LYS A 182 0.93 13.03 -19.81
C LYS A 182 2.18 13.20 -20.69
N VAL A 183 3.24 13.77 -20.12
CA VAL A 183 4.58 13.90 -20.72
C VAL A 183 5.20 12.52 -20.99
N MET A 184 5.21 11.61 -20.02
CA MET A 184 5.77 10.26 -20.19
C MET A 184 4.97 9.39 -21.16
N ASP A 185 3.64 9.51 -21.17
CA ASP A 185 2.77 8.77 -22.07
C ASP A 185 2.94 9.28 -23.53
N ARG A 186 3.20 10.59 -23.73
CA ARG A 186 3.60 11.18 -25.02
C ARG A 186 4.98 10.67 -25.48
N LEU A 187 5.98 10.61 -24.58
CA LEU A 187 7.29 10.02 -24.91
C LEU A 187 7.16 8.56 -25.36
N ILE A 188 6.48 7.72 -24.56
CA ILE A 188 6.36 6.29 -24.81
C ILE A 188 5.58 6.02 -26.09
N SER A 189 4.48 6.75 -26.35
CA SER A 189 3.68 6.58 -27.57
C SER A 189 4.41 7.00 -28.84
N GLN A 190 5.26 8.04 -28.79
CA GLN A 190 6.07 8.42 -29.96
C GLN A 190 7.20 7.42 -30.26
N THR A 191 7.85 6.90 -29.21
CA THR A 191 9.16 6.20 -29.33
C THR A 191 9.11 4.67 -29.22
N ARG A 192 8.03 4.07 -28.69
CA ARG A 192 7.90 2.62 -28.52
C ARG A 192 8.20 1.83 -29.79
N GLY A 193 9.19 0.93 -29.69
CA GLY A 193 9.58 0.03 -30.79
C GLY A 193 10.33 0.73 -31.93
N LYS A 194 10.74 1.99 -31.76
CA LYS A 194 11.53 2.75 -32.74
C LYS A 194 12.89 3.10 -32.13
N GLN A 195 13.92 3.11 -32.96
CA GLN A 195 15.18 3.73 -32.58
C GLN A 195 15.09 5.24 -32.80
N VAL A 196 15.29 6.01 -31.74
CA VAL A 196 15.31 7.47 -31.71
C VAL A 196 16.71 7.95 -32.03
N TYR A 197 16.82 8.76 -33.08
CA TYR A 197 18.05 9.45 -33.46
C TYR A 197 17.84 10.94 -33.22
N ASN A 198 18.72 11.57 -32.46
CA ASN A 198 18.71 13.02 -32.26
C ASN A 198 20.15 13.54 -32.15
N HIS A 199 20.45 14.64 -32.86
CA HIS A 199 21.77 15.31 -32.94
C HIS A 199 23.00 14.39 -33.16
N GLY A 200 22.82 13.19 -33.73
CA GLY A 200 23.89 12.19 -33.91
C GLY A 200 24.47 11.61 -32.61
N GLY A 201 23.83 11.87 -31.46
CA GLY A 201 24.35 11.49 -30.14
C GLY A 201 24.20 10.01 -29.81
N ASN A 202 24.92 9.57 -28.77
CA ASN A 202 24.81 8.23 -28.18
C ASN A 202 23.34 7.89 -27.86
N GLN A 203 22.92 6.64 -28.08
CA GLN A 203 21.49 6.27 -28.19
C GLN A 203 20.62 6.69 -27.00
N CYS A 204 21.15 6.64 -25.77
CA CYS A 204 20.44 7.08 -24.57
C CYS A 204 20.35 8.62 -24.46
N VAL A 205 21.41 9.33 -24.85
CA VAL A 205 21.45 10.80 -24.95
C VAL A 205 20.53 11.32 -26.06
N ALA A 206 20.40 10.57 -27.17
CA ALA A 206 19.44 10.86 -28.24
C ALA A 206 17.98 10.75 -27.75
N LEU A 207 17.64 9.68 -27.02
CA LEU A 207 16.32 9.53 -26.41
C LEU A 207 16.06 10.60 -25.33
N PHE A 208 17.06 10.96 -24.52
CA PHE A 208 16.96 12.05 -23.55
C PHE A 208 16.71 13.40 -24.24
N ASN A 209 17.44 13.74 -25.30
CA ASN A 209 17.23 15.02 -25.97
C ASN A 209 15.89 15.05 -26.72
N HIS A 210 15.41 13.93 -27.32
CA HIS A 210 14.01 13.84 -27.80
C HIS A 210 12.99 14.12 -26.69
N TYR A 211 13.22 13.62 -25.47
CA TYR A 211 12.38 13.91 -24.31
C TYR A 211 12.43 15.40 -23.91
N ASN A 212 13.63 15.96 -23.80
CA ASN A 212 13.88 17.35 -23.43
C ASN A 212 13.30 18.34 -24.47
N GLU A 213 13.43 18.06 -25.76
CA GLU A 213 13.04 18.97 -26.84
C GLU A 213 11.61 18.71 -27.33
N ASN A 214 11.34 17.51 -27.86
CA ASN A 214 10.09 17.24 -28.57
C ASN A 214 8.91 16.93 -27.63
N ILE A 215 9.18 16.48 -26.40
CA ILE A 215 8.14 16.18 -25.39
C ILE A 215 7.95 17.34 -24.41
N LEU A 216 9.04 17.87 -23.83
CA LEU A 216 9.04 18.92 -22.81
C LEU A 216 9.07 20.35 -23.38
N GLY A 217 9.64 20.57 -24.58
CA GLY A 217 9.73 21.90 -25.19
C GLY A 217 10.91 22.75 -24.69
N HIS A 218 11.94 22.12 -24.12
CA HIS A 218 13.22 22.77 -23.78
C HIS A 218 14.18 22.79 -24.99
N GLY A 219 15.32 23.48 -24.88
CA GLY A 219 16.38 23.43 -25.89
C GLY A 219 17.38 22.27 -25.67
N PHE A 220 17.98 21.80 -26.76
CA PHE A 220 19.04 20.77 -26.79
C PHE A 220 20.12 20.96 -25.71
N ILE A 221 20.47 19.87 -25.02
CA ILE A 221 21.60 19.84 -24.07
C ILE A 221 22.73 19.03 -24.70
N SER A 222 23.75 19.75 -25.19
CA SER A 222 24.93 19.17 -25.82
C SER A 222 25.86 18.56 -24.79
N VAL A 223 26.13 17.25 -24.92
CA VAL A 223 27.09 16.48 -24.13
C VAL A 223 27.72 15.40 -24.99
N ILE A 224 28.92 14.95 -24.61
CA ILE A 224 29.59 13.80 -25.23
C ILE A 224 29.22 12.51 -24.48
N LEU A 225 29.13 12.60 -23.15
CA LEU A 225 28.90 11.49 -22.23
C LEU A 225 27.57 11.66 -21.48
N ALA A 226 26.77 10.61 -21.33
CA ALA A 226 25.47 10.69 -20.64
C ALA A 226 25.61 11.22 -19.19
N ARG A 227 26.70 10.86 -18.49
CA ARG A 227 26.98 11.36 -17.13
C ARG A 227 27.17 12.88 -17.02
N GLN A 228 27.47 13.58 -18.12
CA GLN A 228 27.61 15.04 -18.13
C GLN A 228 26.25 15.76 -18.05
N LEU A 229 25.14 15.09 -18.37
CA LEU A 229 23.80 15.72 -18.35
C LEU A 229 23.42 16.25 -16.97
N TYR A 230 23.86 15.61 -15.89
CA TYR A 230 23.48 16.02 -14.52
C TYR A 230 24.04 17.41 -14.15
N SER A 231 25.25 17.74 -14.63
CA SER A 231 25.82 19.08 -14.46
C SER A 231 25.41 20.04 -15.57
N ALA A 232 25.29 19.58 -16.81
CA ALA A 232 24.99 20.41 -17.99
C ALA A 232 23.51 20.88 -18.07
N ALA A 233 22.58 20.18 -17.42
CA ALA A 233 21.18 20.56 -17.42
C ALA A 233 20.95 21.93 -16.73
N PRO A 234 20.27 22.89 -17.39
CA PRO A 234 20.07 24.23 -16.84
C PRO A 234 18.99 24.23 -15.74
N ASP A 235 19.28 24.91 -14.63
CA ASP A 235 18.39 24.99 -13.47
C ASP A 235 17.12 25.82 -13.73
N SER A 236 17.00 26.48 -14.88
CA SER A 236 15.73 27.05 -15.36
C SER A 236 14.68 25.97 -15.65
N HIS A 237 15.10 24.83 -16.19
CA HIS A 237 14.23 23.75 -16.68
C HIS A 237 14.19 22.52 -15.76
N TRP A 238 15.20 22.36 -14.91
CA TRP A 238 15.39 21.14 -14.11
C TRP A 238 15.58 21.44 -12.61
N GLU A 239 15.13 20.50 -11.77
CA GLU A 239 15.51 20.37 -10.36
C GLU A 239 16.52 19.21 -10.26
N LYS A 240 17.76 19.51 -9.85
CA LYS A 240 18.84 18.52 -9.64
C LYS A 240 18.69 17.86 -8.27
N LEU A 241 18.57 16.54 -8.26
CA LEU A 241 18.29 15.73 -7.07
C LEU A 241 19.39 14.69 -6.84
N PRO A 242 19.87 14.49 -5.60
CA PRO A 242 20.89 13.49 -5.30
C PRO A 242 20.39 12.07 -5.55
N ALA A 243 21.31 11.13 -5.75
CA ALA A 243 21.00 9.69 -5.94
C ALA A 243 20.17 9.05 -4.81
N SER A 244 20.17 9.64 -3.60
CA SER A 244 19.36 9.23 -2.45
C SER A 244 17.91 9.73 -2.48
N ALA A 245 17.56 10.64 -3.39
CA ALA A 245 16.19 11.13 -3.51
C ALA A 245 15.24 10.03 -4.01
N LYS A 246 13.98 10.05 -3.56
CA LYS A 246 12.95 9.17 -4.12
C LYS A 246 12.52 9.70 -5.50
N PRO A 247 12.77 8.98 -6.60
CA PRO A 247 12.38 9.43 -7.92
C PRO A 247 10.88 9.30 -8.15
N ARG A 248 10.39 10.04 -9.13
CA ARG A 248 9.00 10.07 -9.61
C ARG A 248 8.98 9.73 -11.09
N ARG A 249 7.82 9.30 -11.60
CA ARG A 249 7.60 9.11 -13.04
C ARG A 249 7.85 10.44 -13.76
N GLY A 250 8.68 10.42 -14.80
CA GLY A 250 9.13 11.63 -15.52
C GLY A 250 10.41 12.29 -14.99
N ASP A 251 10.95 11.87 -13.84
CA ASP A 251 12.33 12.24 -13.48
C ASP A 251 13.30 11.52 -14.44
N VAL A 252 14.43 12.14 -14.78
CA VAL A 252 15.50 11.55 -15.59
C VAL A 252 16.59 11.01 -14.67
N ALA A 253 16.83 9.70 -14.70
CA ALA A 253 17.89 9.04 -13.93
C ALA A 253 19.21 9.08 -14.71
N ILE A 254 20.30 9.45 -14.03
CA ILE A 254 21.64 9.58 -14.63
C ILE A 254 22.67 8.78 -13.83
N TRP A 255 23.36 7.87 -14.50
CA TRP A 255 24.40 7.01 -13.96
C TRP A 255 25.79 7.49 -14.39
N GLY A 256 26.77 7.34 -13.51
CA GLY A 256 28.16 7.76 -13.68
C GLY A 256 29.09 6.62 -14.11
N LYS A 257 30.37 6.76 -13.74
CA LYS A 257 31.40 5.74 -13.99
C LYS A 257 31.09 4.44 -13.25
N GLY A 258 31.53 3.32 -13.84
CA GLY A 258 31.31 1.98 -13.27
C GLY A 258 29.87 1.48 -13.36
N TRP A 259 29.02 2.17 -14.14
CA TRP A 259 27.73 1.65 -14.56
C TRP A 259 27.91 0.28 -15.24
N PRO A 260 27.10 -0.75 -14.94
CA PRO A 260 27.15 -1.99 -15.70
C PRO A 260 27.03 -1.71 -17.20
N TRP A 261 27.82 -2.41 -18.01
CA TRP A 261 27.93 -2.25 -19.47
C TRP A 261 28.68 -0.99 -19.97
N ASP A 262 29.11 -0.04 -19.10
CA ASP A 262 29.99 1.07 -19.50
C ASP A 262 30.78 1.69 -18.33
N THR A 263 32.11 1.72 -18.46
CA THR A 263 33.00 2.27 -17.43
C THR A 263 33.07 3.80 -17.39
N GLU A 264 32.80 4.51 -18.51
CA GLU A 264 33.22 5.91 -18.68
C GLU A 264 32.16 6.92 -19.16
N ALA A 265 31.22 6.57 -20.05
CA ALA A 265 30.23 7.53 -20.53
C ALA A 265 29.00 7.66 -19.59
N GLY A 266 28.71 6.61 -18.83
CA GLY A 266 27.53 6.50 -17.98
C GLY A 266 26.26 6.27 -18.80
N HIS A 267 25.10 6.39 -18.16
CA HIS A 267 23.81 6.16 -18.82
C HIS A 267 22.74 7.17 -18.39
N VAL A 268 21.71 7.33 -19.23
CA VAL A 268 20.55 8.18 -18.96
C VAL A 268 19.25 7.50 -19.39
N ALA A 269 18.22 7.58 -18.55
CA ALA A 269 16.89 7.04 -18.86
C ALA A 269 15.77 7.74 -18.09
N MET A 270 14.55 7.75 -18.63
CA MET A 270 13.40 8.43 -18.03
C MET A 270 12.65 7.47 -17.09
N VAL A 271 12.43 7.87 -15.85
CA VAL A 271 11.81 7.03 -14.82
C VAL A 271 10.35 6.73 -15.15
N VAL A 272 10.01 5.45 -15.17
CA VAL A 272 8.66 4.91 -15.31
C VAL A 272 8.03 4.65 -13.95
N SER A 273 8.79 4.03 -13.03
CA SER A 273 8.38 3.75 -11.63
C SER A 273 9.60 3.40 -10.75
N ASP A 274 9.43 3.44 -9.43
CA ASP A 274 10.43 3.04 -8.43
C ASP A 274 9.96 1.79 -7.67
N ASP A 275 10.81 0.77 -7.52
CA ASP A 275 10.57 -0.38 -6.63
C ASP A 275 11.37 -0.32 -5.31
N GLY A 276 12.05 0.80 -5.06
CA GLY A 276 12.91 1.03 -3.90
C GLY A 276 14.35 0.61 -4.19
N SER A 277 14.56 -0.62 -4.66
CA SER A 277 15.90 -1.15 -4.95
C SER A 277 16.42 -0.76 -6.34
N HIS A 278 15.52 -0.70 -7.32
CA HIS A 278 15.78 -0.42 -8.72
C HIS A 278 14.76 0.60 -9.24
N VAL A 279 15.12 1.28 -10.32
CA VAL A 279 14.18 2.09 -11.10
C VAL A 279 13.76 1.33 -12.35
N LYS A 280 12.45 1.31 -12.61
CA LYS A 280 11.92 0.96 -13.93
C LYS A 280 12.00 2.20 -14.80
N VAL A 281 12.51 2.07 -16.02
CA VAL A 281 12.81 3.21 -16.89
C VAL A 281 12.41 2.97 -18.33
N TRP A 282 12.21 4.07 -19.05
CA TRP A 282 12.16 4.12 -20.51
C TRP A 282 13.54 4.53 -21.03
N THR A 283 14.16 3.66 -21.83
CA THR A 283 15.59 3.70 -22.16
C THR A 283 15.83 3.30 -23.61
N GLN A 284 17.02 3.60 -24.12
CA GLN A 284 17.48 3.14 -25.44
C GLN A 284 19.00 2.89 -25.43
N ASN A 285 19.39 1.62 -25.29
CA ASN A 285 20.70 1.10 -25.70
C ASN A 285 20.69 -0.45 -25.63
N PRO A 286 21.17 -1.19 -26.64
CA PRO A 286 21.19 -0.82 -28.06
C PRO A 286 19.80 -1.01 -28.72
N GLY A 287 19.56 -0.32 -29.84
CA GLY A 287 18.39 -0.53 -30.69
C GLY A 287 17.21 0.40 -30.37
N ALA A 288 16.00 -0.16 -30.37
CA ALA A 288 14.77 0.62 -30.17
C ALA A 288 14.54 1.05 -28.72
N ALA A 289 13.82 2.16 -28.52
CA ALA A 289 13.40 2.61 -27.20
C ALA A 289 12.40 1.63 -26.56
N HIS A 290 12.72 1.20 -25.34
CA HIS A 290 12.04 0.12 -24.62
C HIS A 290 12.00 0.37 -23.10
N GLU A 291 11.30 -0.49 -22.38
CA GLU A 291 11.20 -0.47 -20.92
C GLU A 291 12.24 -1.42 -20.32
N ALA A 292 13.01 -0.94 -19.33
CA ALA A 292 14.02 -1.72 -18.63
C ALA A 292 13.94 -1.52 -17.10
N ARG A 293 14.68 -2.34 -16.34
CA ARG A 293 14.81 -2.24 -14.88
C ARG A 293 16.29 -2.15 -14.50
N PHE A 294 16.67 -1.05 -13.87
CA PHE A 294 18.06 -0.65 -13.64
C PHE A 294 18.35 -0.42 -12.16
N THR A 295 19.54 -0.83 -11.70
CA THR A 295 19.98 -0.64 -10.31
C THR A 295 20.13 0.85 -9.97
N LYS A 296 19.91 1.21 -8.71
CA LYS A 296 20.23 2.55 -8.19
C LYS A 296 21.73 2.73 -7.87
N SER A 297 22.53 1.67 -7.87
CA SER A 297 23.98 1.77 -7.81
C SER A 297 24.52 2.63 -8.96
N TYR A 298 25.62 3.35 -8.73
CA TYR A 298 26.27 4.24 -9.70
C TYR A 298 25.45 5.44 -10.19
N LEU A 299 24.27 5.71 -9.62
CA LEU A 299 23.55 6.97 -9.86
C LEU A 299 24.40 8.17 -9.41
N ILE A 300 24.48 9.18 -10.26
CA ILE A 300 24.89 10.54 -9.87
C ILE A 300 23.69 11.23 -9.20
N GLY A 301 22.51 11.07 -9.79
CA GLY A 301 21.28 11.66 -9.30
C GLY A 301 20.14 11.58 -10.31
N TYR A 302 19.12 12.41 -10.08
CA TYR A 302 17.97 12.58 -10.95
C TYR A 302 17.81 14.04 -11.36
N LEU A 303 17.36 14.29 -12.59
CA LEU A 303 16.85 15.59 -13.01
C LEU A 303 15.32 15.51 -13.05
N ARG A 304 14.63 16.31 -12.23
CA ARG A 304 13.17 16.43 -12.33
C ARG A 304 12.81 17.62 -13.24
N PRO A 305 11.98 17.43 -14.29
CA PRO A 305 11.58 18.53 -15.15
C PRO A 305 10.61 19.46 -14.43
N LYS A 306 10.71 20.77 -14.71
CA LYS A 306 9.79 21.80 -14.23
C LYS A 306 8.64 21.92 -15.25
N LEU A 307 7.41 21.58 -14.83
CA LEU A 307 6.26 21.32 -15.71
C LEU A 307 5.10 22.30 -15.52
#